data_AF-A0A1F3F1P3-F1
#
_entry.id   AF-A0A1F3F1P3-F1
#
_cell.length_a   1.000
_cell.length_b   1.000
_cell.length_c   1.000
_cell.angle_alpha   90.00
_cell.angle_beta   90.00
_cell.angle_gamma   90.00
#
_symmetry.space_group_name_H-M   'P 1'
#
loop_
_entity.id
_entity.type
_entity.pdbx_description
1 polymer ?
#
loop_
_entity_poly.entity_id
_entity_poly.type
_entity_poly.pdbx_seq_one_letter_code
_entity_poly.pdbx_strand_id
1 'polypeptide(L)'
;MKATIKNVLFALFVAVSISAIGQNNPFEKFGYTPGILTLSNGEFEEFFDSDTIVQIGSALYNTKSKHVIGFIEKDTIYSETTLEPEIVSRWLSPDPLAAKYPYWSPYNFAGNTPIQAIDLEGLEIYYAADGSYIGIYGESTEIRVVNANNVELVKDAILNHADYEPEYFEGYVNAVLSEKYNDEVHTFSPPDRLLIINRDIETENSTTSEFKMINTWNQETVVSGFMLEPAGPSTTESGQDKRIPAGYYDLEEHSGTNYKGVPKLSNSEVSAGRAILIHYGNYPDNTSGCQLPGSTRTTDFVGGNSKAKSTEINNAINSAGYENTKEIIREDKLDD
;
A
#
# COMPACT_ATOMS: atom_id res chain seq x y z
N MET A 1 43.76 -28.92 45.27
CA MET A 1 43.09 -27.66 44.86
C MET A 1 42.44 -27.70 43.46
N LYS A 2 42.93 -28.51 42.50
CA LYS A 2 42.34 -28.58 41.14
C LYS A 2 41.11 -29.51 40.98
N ALA A 3 40.87 -30.45 41.90
CA ALA A 3 39.74 -31.39 41.82
C ALA A 3 38.41 -30.78 42.32
N THR A 4 38.46 -29.81 43.23
CA THR A 4 37.27 -29.23 43.88
C THR A 4 36.56 -28.20 42.99
N ILE A 5 37.29 -27.49 42.13
CA ILE A 5 36.74 -26.46 41.23
C ILE A 5 35.98 -27.08 40.06
N LYS A 6 36.40 -28.26 39.58
CA LYS A 6 35.74 -28.95 38.46
C LYS A 6 34.34 -29.46 38.82
N ASN A 7 34.14 -29.87 40.08
CA ASN A 7 32.84 -30.34 40.57
C ASN A 7 31.89 -29.19 40.93
N VAL A 8 32.43 -28.03 41.34
CA VAL A 8 31.63 -26.82 41.60
C VAL A 8 31.16 -26.15 40.30
N LEU A 9 32.00 -26.11 39.26
CA LEU A 9 31.57 -25.62 37.94
C LEU A 9 30.54 -26.55 37.27
N PHE A 10 30.65 -27.86 37.45
CA PHE A 10 29.66 -28.81 36.92
C PHE A 10 28.30 -28.67 37.65
N ALA A 11 28.31 -28.46 38.96
CA ALA A 11 27.09 -28.21 39.74
C ALA A 11 26.43 -26.86 39.39
N LEU A 12 27.21 -25.81 39.08
CA LEU A 12 26.67 -24.52 38.61
C LEU A 12 26.12 -24.61 37.18
N PHE A 13 26.65 -25.47 36.32
CA PHE A 13 26.13 -25.68 34.96
C PHE A 13 24.81 -26.49 34.94
N VAL A 14 24.64 -27.42 35.90
CA VAL A 14 23.40 -28.19 36.08
C VAL A 14 22.30 -27.37 36.76
N ALA A 15 22.65 -26.35 37.55
CA ALA A 15 21.65 -25.45 38.17
C ALA A 15 21.07 -24.39 37.21
N VAL A 16 21.72 -24.11 36.07
CA VAL A 16 21.26 -23.14 35.06
C VAL A 16 20.41 -23.79 33.95
N SER A 17 20.22 -25.11 33.98
CA SER A 17 19.53 -25.85 32.90
C SER A 17 18.16 -26.42 33.27
N ILE A 18 17.54 -25.96 34.37
CA ILE A 18 16.13 -26.28 34.69
C ILE A 18 15.34 -24.98 34.81
N SER A 19 15.13 -24.33 33.69
CA SER A 19 13.99 -23.45 33.46
C SER A 19 13.59 -23.56 32.00
N ALA A 20 13.40 -24.79 31.52
CA ALA A 20 12.42 -25.00 30.48
C ALA A 20 11.08 -24.78 31.18
N ILE A 21 10.60 -23.53 31.17
CA ILE A 21 9.23 -23.23 31.56
C ILE A 21 8.38 -23.86 30.46
N GLY A 22 8.00 -25.12 30.67
CA GLY A 22 6.98 -25.74 29.83
C GLY A 22 5.71 -24.94 29.99
N GLN A 23 5.03 -24.65 28.87
CA GLN A 23 3.73 -24.01 28.90
C GLN A 23 2.79 -24.77 29.85
N ASN A 24 2.16 -24.04 30.77
CA ASN A 24 1.20 -24.62 31.71
C ASN A 24 0.04 -25.24 30.94
N ASN A 25 -0.29 -26.50 31.22
CA ASN A 25 -1.43 -27.19 30.60
C ASN A 25 -2.75 -26.50 31.01
N PRO A 26 -3.45 -25.80 30.10
CA PRO A 26 -4.70 -25.11 30.45
C PRO A 26 -5.84 -26.08 30.78
N PHE A 27 -5.66 -27.38 30.48
CA PHE A 27 -6.63 -28.45 30.73
C PHE A 27 -6.34 -29.27 32.00
N GLU A 28 -5.36 -28.89 32.82
CA GLU A 28 -4.98 -29.62 34.02
C GLU A 28 -6.18 -29.87 34.97
N LYS A 29 -7.07 -28.88 35.11
CA LYS A 29 -8.30 -29.00 35.93
C LYS A 29 -9.24 -30.11 35.47
N PHE A 30 -9.17 -30.49 34.19
CA PHE A 30 -10.01 -31.52 33.59
C PHE A 30 -9.35 -32.90 33.59
N GLY A 31 -8.12 -33.03 34.12
CA GLY A 31 -7.46 -34.31 34.37
C GLY A 31 -6.88 -35.00 33.13
N TYR A 32 -6.62 -34.24 32.05
CA TYR A 32 -5.96 -34.77 30.85
C TYR A 32 -4.95 -33.79 30.26
N THR A 33 -4.00 -34.32 29.50
CA THR A 33 -2.94 -33.59 28.80
C THR A 33 -3.14 -33.77 27.29
N PRO A 34 -3.87 -32.88 26.62
CA PRO A 34 -3.96 -32.90 25.17
C PRO A 34 -2.66 -32.38 24.55
N GLY A 35 -2.42 -32.68 23.27
CA GLY A 35 -1.44 -31.94 22.49
C GLY A 35 -1.89 -30.47 22.43
N ILE A 36 -1.09 -29.57 23.00
CA ILE A 36 -1.40 -28.15 23.02
C ILE A 36 -1.09 -27.60 21.62
N LEU A 37 -2.14 -27.23 20.88
CA LEU A 37 -2.00 -26.51 19.62
C LEU A 37 -1.68 -25.06 19.96
N THR A 38 -0.49 -24.62 19.57
CA THR A 38 -0.03 -23.23 19.67
C THR A 38 0.01 -22.64 18.27
N LEU A 39 -0.17 -21.32 18.13
CA LEU A 39 -0.18 -20.62 16.85
C LEU A 39 1.10 -20.90 16.04
N SER A 40 2.22 -20.98 16.76
CA SER A 40 3.56 -21.21 16.23
C SER A 40 3.98 -22.68 16.22
N ASN A 41 3.08 -23.62 16.55
CA ASN A 41 3.41 -25.04 16.71
C ASN A 41 4.63 -25.29 17.65
N GLY A 42 4.82 -24.40 18.62
CA GLY A 42 5.88 -24.46 19.63
C GLY A 42 7.18 -23.77 19.23
N GLU A 43 7.20 -23.05 18.11
CA GLU A 43 8.36 -22.28 17.66
C GLU A 43 8.59 -21.02 18.52
N PHE A 44 7.52 -20.41 19.03
CA PHE A 44 7.57 -19.24 19.91
C PHE A 44 6.93 -19.51 21.28
N GLU A 45 7.45 -18.86 22.32
CA GLU A 45 6.85 -18.89 23.65
C GLU A 45 5.56 -18.05 23.65
N GLU A 46 4.42 -18.72 23.55
CA GLU A 46 3.11 -18.05 23.60
C GLU A 46 2.66 -17.86 25.05
N PHE A 47 2.37 -16.62 25.43
CA PHE A 47 1.87 -16.24 26.74
C PHE A 47 0.35 -16.05 26.70
N PHE A 48 -0.37 -16.81 27.50
CA PHE A 48 -1.81 -16.63 27.71
C PHE A 48 -2.03 -16.00 29.08
N ASP A 49 -2.39 -14.72 29.09
CA ASP A 49 -2.68 -14.03 30.34
C ASP A 49 -3.91 -14.65 31.00
N SER A 50 -3.75 -15.12 32.24
CA SER A 50 -4.84 -15.71 33.04
C SER A 50 -5.38 -14.74 34.08
N ASP A 51 -4.92 -13.50 34.04
CA ASP A 51 -5.28 -12.50 35.02
C ASP A 51 -6.76 -12.14 34.93
N THR A 52 -7.40 -12.18 36.10
CA THR A 52 -8.82 -11.84 36.23
C THR A 52 -9.02 -10.33 36.09
N ILE A 53 -7.95 -9.55 36.19
CA ILE A 53 -7.93 -8.09 36.06
C ILE A 53 -6.82 -7.76 35.07
N VAL A 54 -7.18 -7.11 33.97
CA VAL A 54 -6.23 -6.62 32.97
C VAL A 54 -6.29 -5.10 32.92
N GLN A 55 -5.16 -4.45 32.65
CA GLN A 55 -5.09 -3.02 32.41
C GLN A 55 -5.31 -2.76 30.92
N ILE A 56 -6.24 -1.88 30.59
CA ILE A 56 -6.50 -1.39 29.22
C ILE A 56 -6.49 0.13 29.30
N GLY A 57 -5.46 0.79 28.79
CA GLY A 57 -5.37 2.23 28.99
C GLY A 57 -5.10 2.58 30.45
N SER A 58 -5.89 3.53 30.92
CA SER A 58 -6.04 3.88 32.33
C SER A 58 -7.10 3.04 33.05
N ALA A 59 -7.79 2.12 32.39
CA ALA A 59 -8.86 1.33 33.02
C ALA A 59 -8.35 -0.03 33.51
N LEU A 60 -8.82 -0.46 34.68
CA LEU A 60 -8.68 -1.83 35.17
C LEU A 60 -9.97 -2.59 34.86
N TYR A 61 -9.86 -3.63 34.04
CA TYR A 61 -10.99 -4.40 33.54
C TYR A 61 -10.97 -5.81 34.10
N ASN A 62 -12.09 -6.26 34.65
CA ASN A 62 -12.24 -7.64 35.10
C ASN A 62 -12.75 -8.53 33.96
N THR A 63 -11.89 -9.44 33.49
CA THR A 63 -12.15 -10.30 32.33
C THR A 63 -13.24 -11.34 32.57
N LYS A 64 -13.52 -11.71 33.84
CA LYS A 64 -14.57 -12.67 34.20
C LYS A 64 -15.93 -12.03 34.40
N SER A 65 -15.99 -10.93 35.14
CA SER A 65 -17.25 -10.24 35.41
C SER A 65 -17.66 -9.32 34.27
N LYS A 66 -16.75 -9.00 33.34
CA LYS A 66 -16.93 -8.04 32.26
C LYS A 66 -17.23 -6.62 32.72
N HIS A 67 -16.67 -6.21 33.86
CA HIS A 67 -16.86 -4.86 34.41
C HIS A 67 -15.52 -4.12 34.52
N VAL A 68 -15.54 -2.81 34.25
CA VAL A 68 -14.46 -1.90 34.68
C VAL A 68 -14.53 -1.77 36.19
N ILE A 69 -13.44 -2.08 36.87
CA ILE A 69 -13.36 -2.12 38.34
C ILE A 69 -12.57 -0.94 38.93
N GLY A 70 -11.92 -0.13 38.09
CA GLY A 70 -11.23 1.07 38.51
C GLY A 70 -10.53 1.78 37.36
N PHE A 71 -10.04 2.98 37.63
CA PHE A 71 -9.14 3.71 36.75
C PHE A 71 -7.83 4.02 37.49
N ILE A 72 -6.72 3.97 36.79
CA ILE A 72 -5.39 4.32 37.28
C ILE A 72 -5.28 5.85 37.26
N GLU A 73 -5.30 6.46 38.44
CA GLU A 73 -4.92 7.86 38.61
C GLU A 73 -3.39 7.94 38.70
N LYS A 74 -2.72 8.23 37.58
CA LYS A 74 -1.28 8.59 37.59
C LYS A 74 -1.15 10.11 37.69
N ASP A 75 -0.51 10.55 38.77
CA ASP A 75 -0.23 11.96 39.00
C ASP A 75 0.60 12.57 37.85
N THR A 76 0.21 13.79 37.48
CA THR A 76 0.40 14.48 36.20
C THR A 76 1.85 14.86 35.83
N ILE A 77 2.77 13.90 35.75
CA ILE A 77 4.12 14.15 35.20
C ILE A 77 4.43 13.14 34.11
N TYR A 78 3.81 13.35 32.96
CA TYR A 78 4.17 12.70 31.72
C TYR A 78 5.45 13.35 31.19
N SER A 79 6.60 12.68 31.31
CA SER A 79 7.76 13.03 30.49
C SER A 79 7.59 12.36 29.13
N GLU A 80 7.87 13.05 28.02
CA GLU A 80 7.79 12.48 26.66
C GLU A 80 8.61 11.18 26.54
N THR A 81 9.67 11.05 27.34
CA THR A 81 10.56 9.88 27.36
C THR A 81 10.00 8.66 28.10
N THR A 82 8.97 8.83 28.94
CA THR A 82 8.38 7.75 29.77
C THR A 82 6.89 7.53 29.49
N LEU A 83 6.37 8.10 28.41
CA LEU A 83 4.97 7.97 28.03
C LEU A 83 4.75 6.64 27.31
N GLU A 84 3.96 5.76 27.91
CA GLU A 84 3.55 4.49 27.29
C GLU A 84 2.20 4.71 26.57
N PRO A 85 2.11 4.47 25.25
CA PRO A 85 0.88 4.69 24.47
C PRO A 85 -0.30 3.89 25.03
N GLU A 86 0.00 2.69 25.53
CA GLU A 86 -0.93 1.77 26.18
C GLU A 86 -1.61 2.36 27.41
N ILE A 87 -1.03 3.38 28.07
CA ILE A 87 -1.59 4.02 29.26
C ILE A 87 -2.48 5.20 28.89
N VAL A 88 -2.03 6.02 27.95
CA VAL A 88 -2.73 7.26 27.59
C VAL A 88 -3.88 7.03 26.63
N SER A 89 -3.94 5.87 25.95
CA SER A 89 -4.98 5.55 24.96
C SER A 89 -5.12 6.63 23.87
N ARG A 90 -3.98 7.22 23.49
CA ARG A 90 -3.85 8.26 22.46
C ARG A 90 -2.61 7.98 21.61
N TRP A 91 -2.63 8.48 20.39
CA TRP A 91 -1.45 8.49 19.53
C TRP A 91 -0.31 9.32 20.17
N LEU A 92 0.93 8.83 20.04
CA LEU A 92 2.13 9.55 20.51
C LEU A 92 2.59 10.62 19.52
N SER A 93 2.19 10.52 18.26
CA SER A 93 2.50 11.47 17.19
C SER A 93 1.23 12.18 16.73
N PRO A 94 1.33 13.47 16.33
CA PRO A 94 0.21 14.18 15.71
C PRO A 94 -0.28 13.49 14.43
N ASP A 95 -1.59 13.47 14.24
CA ASP A 95 -2.27 13.07 13.01
C ASP A 95 -1.77 13.94 11.81
N PRO A 96 -1.28 13.32 10.71
CA PRO A 96 -0.88 14.02 9.49
C PRO A 96 -1.97 14.91 8.86
N LEU A 97 -3.25 14.61 9.07
CA LEU A 97 -4.39 15.37 8.56
C LEU A 97 -4.95 16.39 9.54
N ALA A 98 -4.34 16.57 10.71
CA ALA A 98 -4.81 17.52 11.74
C ALA A 98 -5.07 18.94 11.21
N ALA A 99 -4.31 19.38 10.19
CA ALA A 99 -4.50 20.69 9.55
C ALA A 99 -5.87 20.85 8.85
N LYS A 100 -6.45 19.75 8.35
CA LYS A 100 -7.79 19.73 7.71
C LYS A 100 -8.92 19.73 8.75
N TYR A 101 -8.63 19.28 9.97
CA TYR A 101 -9.58 19.14 11.06
C TYR A 101 -9.18 19.99 12.28
N PRO A 102 -9.08 21.33 12.15
CA PRO A 102 -8.57 22.20 13.22
C PRO A 102 -9.47 22.25 14.47
N TYR A 103 -10.70 21.74 14.36
CA TYR A 103 -11.66 21.61 15.45
C TYR A 103 -11.53 20.28 16.22
N TRP A 104 -10.67 19.37 15.76
CA TRP A 104 -10.32 18.12 16.44
C TRP A 104 -8.92 18.20 17.05
N SER A 105 -8.68 17.43 18.11
CA SER A 105 -7.33 17.32 18.65
C SER A 105 -6.49 16.44 17.71
N PRO A 106 -5.24 16.80 17.38
CA PRO A 106 -4.37 16.01 16.50
C PRO A 106 -3.99 14.61 17.05
N TYR A 107 -4.55 14.20 18.20
CA TYR A 107 -4.34 12.87 18.76
C TYR A 107 -5.67 12.26 19.24
N ASN A 108 -6.81 12.66 18.66
CA ASN A 108 -8.07 11.96 18.94
C ASN A 108 -8.09 10.62 18.19
N PHE A 109 -8.83 9.66 18.71
CA PHE A 109 -9.10 8.39 18.04
C PHE A 109 -10.59 8.30 17.74
N ALA A 110 -10.96 7.95 16.50
CA ALA A 110 -12.35 7.68 16.08
C ALA A 110 -13.37 8.74 16.56
N GLY A 111 -12.99 10.00 16.51
CA GLY A 111 -13.81 11.10 16.96
C GLY A 111 -14.18 11.11 18.46
N ASN A 112 -13.42 10.45 19.33
CA ASN A 112 -13.78 10.13 20.72
C ASN A 112 -15.11 9.36 20.84
N THR A 113 -15.51 8.67 19.77
CA THR A 113 -16.72 7.85 19.70
C THR A 113 -16.40 6.40 19.33
N PRO A 114 -15.46 5.72 20.01
CA PRO A 114 -14.92 4.41 19.58
C PRO A 114 -15.92 3.25 19.62
N ILE A 115 -17.12 3.47 20.19
CA ILE A 115 -18.23 2.50 20.15
C ILE A 115 -19.02 2.63 18.83
N GLN A 116 -19.06 3.84 18.26
CA GLN A 116 -19.93 4.19 17.12
C GLN A 116 -19.15 4.42 15.83
N ALA A 117 -17.89 4.79 15.94
CA ALA A 117 -17.00 5.13 14.84
C ALA A 117 -15.72 4.30 14.95
N ILE A 118 -15.24 3.87 13.79
CA ILE A 118 -13.92 3.26 13.60
C ILE A 118 -13.06 4.33 12.91
N ASP A 119 -11.81 4.45 13.34
CA ASP A 119 -10.86 5.40 12.76
C ASP A 119 -10.42 4.89 11.39
N LEU A 120 -10.95 5.48 10.32
CA LEU A 120 -10.77 5.06 8.93
C LEU A 120 -9.49 5.64 8.32
N GLU A 121 -8.39 5.83 9.05
CA GLU A 121 -7.15 6.35 8.44
C GLU A 121 -5.95 5.40 8.57
N GLY A 122 -6.24 4.10 8.52
CA GLY A 122 -5.41 3.09 7.83
C GLY A 122 -6.30 2.40 6.82
N LEU A 123 -6.25 2.77 5.53
CA LEU A 123 -7.24 2.34 4.53
C LEU A 123 -6.61 1.74 3.29
N GLU A 124 -7.07 0.55 2.92
CA GLU A 124 -6.56 -0.14 1.75
C GLU A 124 -7.36 0.36 0.56
N ILE A 125 -6.68 1.01 -0.37
CA ILE A 125 -7.36 1.61 -1.52
C ILE A 125 -7.25 0.64 -2.69
N TYR A 126 -8.39 0.06 -3.06
CA TYR A 126 -8.51 -0.79 -4.22
C TYR A 126 -8.73 0.07 -5.45
N TYR A 127 -7.79 -0.06 -6.38
CA TYR A 127 -7.93 0.38 -7.75
C TYR A 127 -8.05 -0.83 -8.66
N ALA A 128 -8.81 -0.69 -9.72
CA ALA A 128 -8.72 -1.57 -10.86
C ALA A 128 -7.36 -1.45 -11.55
N ALA A 129 -7.05 -2.38 -12.44
CA ALA A 129 -5.90 -2.38 -13.34
C ALA A 129 -6.05 -1.29 -14.42
N ASP A 130 -7.28 -0.85 -14.62
CA ASP A 130 -7.56 0.38 -15.33
C ASP A 130 -7.48 1.60 -14.41
N GLY A 131 -6.90 1.51 -13.21
CA GLY A 131 -6.79 2.56 -12.19
C GLY A 131 -8.10 3.26 -11.78
N SER A 132 -9.27 2.72 -12.10
CA SER A 132 -10.54 3.20 -11.54
C SER A 132 -10.58 2.89 -10.05
N TYR A 133 -11.07 3.84 -9.26
CA TYR A 133 -11.30 3.61 -7.84
C TYR A 133 -12.41 2.56 -7.70
N ILE A 134 -12.08 1.44 -7.08
CA ILE A 134 -13.02 0.34 -6.80
C ILE A 134 -13.65 0.56 -5.42
N GLY A 135 -12.85 0.88 -4.41
CA GLY A 135 -13.33 1.00 -3.04
C GLY A 135 -12.20 1.04 -2.02
N ILE A 136 -12.59 1.19 -0.75
CA ILE A 136 -11.70 1.07 0.41
C ILE A 136 -12.17 -0.13 1.23
N TYR A 137 -11.23 -0.94 1.73
CA TYR A 137 -11.56 -2.05 2.62
C TYR A 137 -10.48 -2.26 3.71
N GLY A 138 -10.87 -2.65 4.92
CA GLY A 138 -9.92 -3.02 5.99
C GLY A 138 -9.09 -1.88 6.58
N GLU A 139 -8.00 -2.24 7.29
CA GLU A 139 -7.10 -1.34 8.04
C GLU A 139 -5.70 -1.16 7.39
N SER A 140 -5.43 -1.88 6.30
CA SER A 140 -4.14 -1.86 5.57
C SER A 140 -3.93 -0.50 4.91
N THR A 141 -2.70 -0.02 4.68
CA THR A 141 -2.44 1.23 3.95
C THR A 141 -2.03 0.99 2.49
N GLU A 142 -2.14 -0.25 2.00
CA GLU A 142 -1.63 -0.62 0.68
C GLU A 142 -2.58 -0.22 -0.46
N ILE A 143 -2.01 0.08 -1.63
CA ILE A 143 -2.80 0.24 -2.87
C ILE A 143 -2.82 -1.09 -3.59
N ARG A 144 -4.02 -1.61 -3.85
CA ARG A 144 -4.20 -2.85 -4.60
C ARG A 144 -4.71 -2.56 -5.99
N VAL A 145 -4.05 -3.17 -6.96
CA VAL A 145 -4.38 -3.05 -8.37
C VAL A 145 -5.02 -4.36 -8.83
N VAL A 146 -6.29 -4.29 -9.23
CA VAL A 146 -7.11 -5.45 -9.59
C VAL A 146 -7.21 -5.59 -11.11
N ASN A 147 -6.73 -6.68 -11.72
CA ASN A 147 -6.87 -6.93 -13.17
C ASN A 147 -8.23 -6.46 -13.75
N ALA A 148 -8.23 -5.83 -14.92
CA ALA A 148 -9.41 -5.29 -15.60
C ALA A 148 -10.55 -6.32 -15.70
N ASN A 149 -10.21 -7.59 -15.92
CA ASN A 149 -11.16 -8.70 -16.00
C ASN A 149 -11.86 -9.02 -14.67
N ASN A 150 -11.31 -8.55 -13.54
CA ASN A 150 -11.74 -8.87 -12.18
C ASN A 150 -12.35 -7.68 -11.44
N VAL A 151 -12.40 -6.49 -12.07
CA VAL A 151 -12.88 -5.25 -11.46
C VAL A 151 -14.29 -5.40 -10.92
N GLU A 152 -15.22 -5.92 -11.72
CA GLU A 152 -16.61 -6.07 -11.30
C GLU A 152 -16.77 -7.08 -10.16
N LEU A 153 -15.90 -8.10 -10.16
CA LEU A 153 -15.89 -9.16 -9.17
C LEU A 153 -15.37 -8.63 -7.82
N VAL A 154 -14.31 -7.82 -7.83
CA VAL A 154 -13.80 -7.16 -6.61
C VAL A 154 -14.72 -6.05 -6.13
N LYS A 155 -15.36 -5.29 -7.04
CA LYS A 155 -16.44 -4.34 -6.68
C LYS A 155 -17.57 -5.05 -5.95
N ASP A 156 -18.07 -6.17 -6.51
CA ASP A 156 -19.15 -6.94 -5.92
C ASP A 156 -18.73 -7.57 -4.57
N ALA A 157 -17.48 -8.04 -4.46
CA ALA A 157 -16.93 -8.51 -3.20
C ALA A 157 -16.92 -7.39 -2.13
N ILE A 158 -16.35 -6.22 -2.44
CA ILE A 158 -16.28 -5.06 -1.52
C ILE A 158 -17.68 -4.61 -1.13
N LEU A 159 -18.62 -4.52 -2.08
CA LEU A 159 -19.98 -4.05 -1.82
C LEU A 159 -20.80 -5.03 -0.98
N ASN A 160 -20.68 -6.34 -1.23
CA ASN A 160 -21.53 -7.35 -0.59
C ASN A 160 -20.91 -7.96 0.69
N HIS A 161 -19.62 -7.73 0.94
CA HIS A 161 -18.91 -8.31 2.08
C HIS A 161 -18.20 -7.25 2.93
N ALA A 162 -18.58 -5.98 2.81
CA ALA A 162 -18.09 -4.86 3.63
C ALA A 162 -18.18 -5.12 5.16
N ASP A 163 -19.10 -5.98 5.59
CA ASP A 163 -19.37 -6.30 6.99
C ASP A 163 -18.54 -7.48 7.56
N TYR A 164 -17.68 -8.10 6.74
CA TYR A 164 -16.82 -9.20 7.19
C TYR A 164 -15.62 -8.67 7.99
N GLU A 165 -15.10 -9.50 8.90
CA GLU A 165 -13.82 -9.24 9.57
C GLU A 165 -12.69 -9.16 8.52
N PRO A 166 -11.79 -8.15 8.58
CA PRO A 166 -10.86 -7.83 7.49
C PRO A 166 -10.00 -9.00 7.01
N GLU A 167 -9.56 -9.85 7.93
CA GLU A 167 -8.68 -11.00 7.67
C GLU A 167 -9.37 -12.10 6.84
N TYR A 168 -10.70 -12.27 6.99
CA TYR A 168 -11.48 -13.22 6.21
C TYR A 168 -11.77 -12.72 4.79
N PHE A 169 -11.98 -11.42 4.64
CA PHE A 169 -12.19 -10.81 3.34
C PHE A 169 -10.93 -10.79 2.50
N GLU A 170 -9.77 -10.48 3.09
CA GLU A 170 -8.46 -10.61 2.44
C GLU A 170 -8.25 -12.02 1.91
N GLY A 171 -8.51 -13.03 2.75
CA GLY A 171 -8.47 -14.43 2.33
C GLY A 171 -9.41 -14.71 1.17
N TYR A 172 -10.62 -14.17 1.18
CA TYR A 172 -11.60 -14.34 0.10
C TYR A 172 -11.20 -13.65 -1.21
N VAL A 173 -10.77 -12.39 -1.17
CA VAL A 173 -10.32 -11.65 -2.36
C VAL A 173 -9.09 -12.32 -2.96
N ASN A 174 -8.10 -12.70 -2.14
CA ASN A 174 -6.92 -13.41 -2.61
C ASN A 174 -7.25 -14.81 -3.15
N ALA A 175 -8.18 -15.54 -2.52
CA ALA A 175 -8.66 -16.84 -3.01
C ALA A 175 -9.42 -16.73 -4.34
N VAL A 176 -10.31 -15.74 -4.46
CA VAL A 176 -11.10 -15.51 -5.68
C VAL A 176 -10.22 -15.06 -6.85
N LEU A 177 -9.20 -14.23 -6.58
CA LEU A 177 -8.23 -13.80 -7.59
C LEU A 177 -7.27 -14.93 -8.00
N SER A 178 -6.86 -15.80 -7.05
CA SER A 178 -5.94 -16.92 -7.32
C SER A 178 -6.59 -18.17 -7.93
N GLU A 179 -7.75 -18.61 -7.46
CA GLU A 179 -8.41 -19.86 -7.93
C GLU A 179 -8.97 -19.74 -9.35
N LYS A 180 -9.43 -18.55 -9.75
CA LYS A 180 -10.22 -18.40 -10.99
C LYS A 180 -9.40 -17.96 -12.20
N TYR A 181 -8.30 -17.24 -12.02
CA TYR A 181 -7.55 -16.63 -13.11
C TYR A 181 -6.03 -16.84 -13.09
N ASN A 182 -5.46 -17.43 -12.03
CA ASN A 182 -4.01 -17.68 -11.92
C ASN A 182 -3.14 -16.42 -12.15
N ASP A 183 -3.64 -15.25 -11.71
CA ASP A 183 -2.98 -13.95 -11.84
C ASP A 183 -2.33 -13.52 -10.51
N GLU A 184 -1.16 -12.87 -10.58
CA GLU A 184 -0.50 -12.26 -9.42
C GLU A 184 -1.25 -10.96 -9.04
N VAL A 185 -1.82 -10.92 -7.84
CA VAL A 185 -2.25 -9.67 -7.22
C VAL A 185 -0.99 -8.90 -6.85
N HIS A 186 -0.67 -7.86 -7.62
CA HIS A 186 0.47 -7.01 -7.31
C HIS A 186 0.12 -6.08 -6.15
N THR A 187 0.53 -6.45 -4.94
CA THR A 187 0.49 -5.62 -3.74
C THR A 187 1.75 -4.77 -3.69
N PHE A 188 1.60 -3.44 -3.69
CA PHE A 188 2.70 -2.50 -3.46
C PHE A 188 2.31 -1.49 -2.39
N SER A 189 3.29 -1.00 -1.63
CA SER A 189 3.12 0.24 -0.88
C SER A 189 2.63 1.33 -1.85
N PRO A 190 1.64 2.16 -1.48
CA PRO A 190 1.10 3.18 -2.36
C PRO A 190 2.23 4.02 -2.94
N PRO A 191 2.37 4.17 -4.27
CA PRO A 191 3.25 5.19 -4.77
C PRO A 191 2.67 6.54 -4.35
N ASP A 192 3.50 7.46 -3.87
CA ASP A 192 3.10 8.85 -3.58
C ASP A 192 2.44 9.54 -4.79
N ARG A 193 2.82 9.12 -6.00
CA ARG A 193 2.28 9.66 -7.25
C ARG A 193 1.82 8.54 -8.18
N LEU A 194 0.66 8.75 -8.78
CA LEU A 194 0.13 7.87 -9.82
C LEU A 194 -0.19 8.66 -11.07
N LEU A 195 0.57 8.43 -12.14
CA LEU A 195 0.32 8.97 -13.47
C LEU A 195 -0.65 8.04 -14.21
N ILE A 196 -1.80 8.58 -14.56
CA ILE A 196 -2.90 7.86 -15.20
C ILE A 196 -3.06 8.40 -16.61
N ILE A 197 -2.94 7.54 -17.61
CA ILE A 197 -3.12 7.83 -19.04
C ILE A 197 -4.34 7.05 -19.55
N ASN A 198 -5.32 7.74 -20.14
CA ASN A 198 -6.46 7.13 -20.83
C ASN A 198 -6.32 7.45 -22.32
N ARG A 199 -5.91 6.47 -23.13
CA ARG A 199 -5.94 6.58 -24.60
C ARG A 199 -7.37 6.78 -25.04
N ASP A 200 -7.61 7.63 -26.04
CA ASP A 200 -8.97 7.97 -26.45
C ASP A 200 -9.14 8.22 -27.95
N ILE A 201 -8.12 8.74 -28.65
CA ILE A 201 -8.19 9.02 -30.09
C ILE A 201 -7.05 8.30 -30.79
N GLU A 202 -7.42 7.40 -31.70
CA GLU A 202 -6.51 6.69 -32.58
C GLU A 202 -6.60 7.23 -34.01
N THR A 203 -5.45 7.47 -34.65
CA THR A 203 -5.33 7.74 -36.08
C THR A 203 -4.38 6.73 -36.73
N GLU A 204 -4.16 6.84 -38.03
CA GLU A 204 -3.13 6.04 -38.72
C GLU A 204 -1.70 6.39 -38.29
N ASN A 205 -1.48 7.57 -37.67
CA ASN A 205 -0.17 8.07 -37.32
C ASN A 205 0.11 8.06 -35.81
N SER A 206 -0.93 8.22 -34.99
CA SER A 206 -0.74 8.37 -33.54
C SER A 206 -1.92 7.93 -32.70
N THR A 207 -1.66 7.79 -31.42
CA THR A 207 -2.67 7.70 -30.36
C THR A 207 -2.52 8.93 -29.49
N THR A 208 -3.60 9.67 -29.25
CA THR A 208 -3.63 10.65 -28.17
C THR A 208 -4.38 10.11 -26.97
N SER A 209 -4.07 10.69 -25.82
CA SER A 209 -4.62 10.29 -24.53
C SER A 209 -4.82 11.51 -23.64
N GLU A 210 -5.79 11.45 -22.74
CA GLU A 210 -5.86 12.34 -21.58
C GLU A 210 -5.09 11.74 -20.41
N PHE A 211 -4.32 12.58 -19.69
CA PHE A 211 -3.61 12.13 -18.50
C PHE A 211 -3.85 13.03 -17.29
N LYS A 212 -3.75 12.39 -16.12
CA LYS A 212 -3.67 13.06 -14.82
C LYS A 212 -2.64 12.36 -13.93
N MET A 213 -1.85 13.13 -13.21
CA MET A 213 -1.04 12.66 -12.11
C MET A 213 -1.72 13.04 -10.81
N ILE A 214 -1.96 12.06 -9.95
CA ILE A 214 -2.57 12.29 -8.63
C ILE A 214 -1.56 12.06 -7.51
N ASN A 215 -1.76 12.77 -6.41
CA ASN A 215 -1.23 12.35 -5.11
C ASN A 215 -2.20 11.30 -4.55
N THR A 216 -1.70 10.10 -4.31
CA THR A 216 -2.52 8.95 -3.89
C THR A 216 -3.06 9.09 -2.47
N TRP A 217 -2.38 9.83 -1.61
CA TRP A 217 -2.80 10.03 -0.22
C TRP A 217 -4.01 10.96 -0.09
N ASN A 218 -4.13 11.97 -0.97
CA ASN A 218 -5.19 12.98 -0.88
C ASN A 218 -6.08 13.09 -2.14
N GLN A 219 -5.82 12.27 -3.17
CA GLN A 219 -6.50 12.25 -4.46
C GLN A 219 -6.44 13.57 -5.26
N GLU A 220 -5.57 14.50 -4.86
CA GLU A 220 -5.42 15.78 -5.54
C GLU A 220 -4.71 15.58 -6.87
N THR A 221 -5.22 16.24 -7.92
CA THR A 221 -4.54 16.27 -9.22
C THR A 221 -3.35 17.22 -9.14
N VAL A 222 -2.16 16.66 -9.29
CA VAL A 222 -0.88 17.39 -9.26
C VAL A 222 -0.56 17.99 -10.62
N VAL A 223 -0.73 17.19 -11.68
CA VAL A 223 -0.49 17.58 -13.07
C VAL A 223 -1.57 16.95 -13.95
N SER A 224 -2.01 17.65 -15.00
CA SER A 224 -2.87 17.06 -16.03
C SER A 224 -2.51 17.61 -17.41
N GLY A 225 -2.97 16.91 -18.45
CA GLY A 225 -2.77 17.29 -19.83
C GLY A 225 -3.09 16.17 -20.80
N PHE A 226 -2.39 16.15 -21.92
CA PHE A 226 -2.54 15.16 -22.98
C PHE A 226 -1.20 14.48 -23.28
N MET A 227 -1.26 13.22 -23.68
CA MET A 227 -0.11 12.47 -24.21
C MET A 227 -0.30 12.17 -25.70
N LEU A 228 0.80 12.11 -26.43
CA LEU A 228 0.88 11.59 -27.79
C LEU A 228 1.81 10.37 -27.78
N GLU A 229 1.33 9.26 -28.32
CA GLU A 229 2.02 7.99 -28.50
C GLU A 229 1.99 7.60 -29.99
N PRO A 230 2.86 6.67 -30.45
CA PRO A 230 2.74 6.11 -31.79
C PRO A 230 1.39 5.40 -31.98
N ALA A 231 0.92 5.32 -33.22
CA ALA A 231 -0.24 4.51 -33.59
C ALA A 231 -0.04 3.02 -33.25
N GLY A 232 -1.16 2.32 -33.24
CA GLY A 232 -1.26 0.91 -32.91
C GLY A 232 -0.86 0.02 -34.07
N PRO A 233 -0.74 -1.29 -33.81
CA PRO A 233 -0.94 -1.96 -32.52
C PRO A 233 0.25 -1.74 -31.55
N SER A 234 0.01 -1.99 -30.27
CA SER A 234 1.07 -1.99 -29.26
C SER A 234 2.06 -3.16 -29.46
N THR A 235 3.26 -3.03 -28.89
CA THR A 235 4.28 -4.09 -28.89
C THR A 235 5.14 -4.02 -27.64
N THR A 236 5.64 -5.16 -27.20
CA THR A 236 6.69 -5.27 -26.16
C THR A 236 8.10 -5.25 -26.77
N GLU A 237 8.22 -5.46 -28.08
CA GLU A 237 9.50 -5.58 -28.78
C GLU A 237 10.25 -4.24 -28.92
N SER A 238 11.58 -4.28 -28.76
CA SER A 238 12.44 -3.11 -28.91
C SER A 238 12.78 -2.80 -30.38
N GLY A 239 13.19 -1.56 -30.66
CA GLY A 239 13.61 -1.11 -32.00
C GLY A 239 12.47 -0.84 -32.97
N GLN A 240 11.24 -0.71 -32.47
CA GLN A 240 10.03 -0.39 -33.25
C GLN A 240 9.40 0.91 -32.73
N ASP A 241 9.05 1.80 -33.65
CA ASP A 241 8.27 3.01 -33.36
C ASP A 241 6.79 2.67 -33.21
N LYS A 242 6.48 2.01 -32.09
CA LYS A 242 5.15 1.52 -31.74
C LYS A 242 4.91 1.75 -30.26
N ARG A 243 3.67 2.05 -29.89
CA ARG A 243 3.32 2.24 -28.48
C ARG A 243 3.51 0.98 -27.65
N ILE A 244 3.66 1.16 -26.34
CA ILE A 244 3.70 0.07 -25.35
C ILE A 244 2.27 -0.43 -25.06
N PRO A 245 2.08 -1.68 -24.60
CA PRO A 245 0.76 -2.17 -24.19
C PRO A 245 0.18 -1.34 -23.04
N ALA A 246 -1.14 -1.30 -22.92
CA ALA A 246 -1.78 -0.85 -21.69
C ALA A 246 -1.31 -1.69 -20.50
N GLY A 247 -1.23 -1.09 -19.31
CA GLY A 247 -0.72 -1.76 -18.13
C GLY A 247 -0.04 -0.83 -17.13
N TYR A 248 0.68 -1.45 -16.21
CA TYR A 248 1.40 -0.81 -15.12
C TYR A 248 2.88 -0.72 -15.43
N TYR A 249 3.46 0.43 -15.15
CA TYR A 249 4.85 0.71 -15.43
C TYR A 249 5.55 1.32 -14.22
N ASP A 250 6.73 0.76 -13.95
CA ASP A 250 7.72 1.34 -13.08
C ASP A 250 8.43 2.48 -13.81
N LEU A 251 8.87 3.47 -13.04
CA LEU A 251 9.63 4.59 -13.55
C LEU A 251 11.05 4.55 -12.98
N GLU A 252 12.02 4.82 -13.85
CA GLU A 252 13.40 5.09 -13.45
C GLU A 252 13.94 6.32 -14.19
N GLU A 253 14.95 6.97 -13.60
CA GLU A 253 15.58 8.13 -14.24
C GLU A 253 16.40 7.69 -15.47
N HIS A 254 16.15 8.32 -16.62
CA HIS A 254 16.92 8.05 -17.82
C HIS A 254 18.36 8.60 -17.74
N SER A 255 19.35 7.71 -17.84
CA SER A 255 20.77 8.04 -17.76
C SER A 255 21.46 8.30 -19.10
N GLY A 256 20.77 8.12 -20.23
CA GLY A 256 21.33 8.34 -21.57
C GLY A 256 21.62 9.81 -21.88
N THR A 257 22.35 10.05 -22.98
CA THR A 257 22.75 11.41 -23.37
C THR A 257 21.60 12.23 -23.95
N ASN A 258 20.70 11.59 -24.67
CA ASN A 258 19.48 12.22 -25.19
C ASN A 258 18.40 12.14 -24.12
N TYR A 259 17.71 13.26 -23.87
CA TYR A 259 16.65 13.35 -22.85
C TYR A 259 17.10 12.87 -21.46
N LYS A 260 18.34 13.20 -21.06
CA LYS A 260 18.86 12.85 -19.73
C LYS A 260 17.96 13.37 -18.62
N GLY A 261 17.66 12.54 -17.63
CA GLY A 261 16.91 12.91 -16.43
C GLY A 261 15.38 12.90 -16.61
N VAL A 262 14.88 12.44 -17.75
CA VAL A 262 13.44 12.22 -17.94
C VAL A 262 13.03 10.82 -17.47
N PRO A 263 11.75 10.59 -17.17
CA PRO A 263 11.24 9.28 -16.81
C PRO A 263 11.40 8.26 -17.92
N LYS A 264 11.83 7.07 -17.53
CA LYS A 264 11.90 5.88 -18.37
C LYS A 264 11.01 4.80 -17.79
N LEU A 265 10.19 4.21 -18.65
CA LEU A 265 9.17 3.23 -18.32
C LEU A 265 9.67 1.80 -18.54
N SER A 266 9.28 0.91 -17.63
CA SER A 266 9.49 -0.53 -17.76
C SER A 266 8.49 -1.33 -16.94
N ASN A 267 8.33 -2.60 -17.28
CA ASN A 267 7.68 -3.60 -16.43
C ASN A 267 8.25 -4.99 -16.76
N SER A 268 7.60 -6.06 -16.31
CA SER A 268 8.01 -7.44 -16.56
C SER A 268 7.99 -7.84 -18.04
N GLU A 269 7.14 -7.20 -18.86
CA GLU A 269 6.97 -7.50 -20.29
C GLU A 269 7.76 -6.53 -21.20
N VAL A 270 7.83 -5.26 -20.81
CA VAL A 270 8.51 -4.18 -21.52
C VAL A 270 9.81 -3.86 -20.81
N SER A 271 10.90 -4.35 -21.39
CA SER A 271 12.25 -4.14 -20.85
C SER A 271 12.62 -2.66 -20.74
N ALA A 272 13.22 -2.27 -19.62
CA ALA A 272 13.87 -0.97 -19.44
C ALA A 272 14.95 -0.64 -20.50
N GLY A 273 15.48 -1.66 -21.18
CA GLY A 273 16.40 -1.49 -22.31
C GLY A 273 15.74 -0.91 -23.56
N ARG A 274 14.41 -0.94 -23.67
CA ARG A 274 13.66 -0.31 -24.76
C ARG A 274 13.69 1.22 -24.67
N ALA A 275 14.01 1.77 -23.50
CA ALA A 275 14.13 3.21 -23.25
C ALA A 275 12.89 3.98 -23.71
N ILE A 276 11.71 3.52 -23.26
CA ILE A 276 10.45 4.25 -23.45
C ILE A 276 10.45 5.42 -22.48
N LEU A 277 10.47 6.64 -22.98
CA LEU A 277 10.64 7.84 -22.18
C LEU A 277 9.37 8.70 -22.15
N ILE A 278 9.23 9.54 -21.12
CA ILE A 278 8.29 10.66 -21.12
C ILE A 278 9.08 11.93 -21.42
N HIS A 279 9.04 12.41 -22.66
CA HIS A 279 9.88 13.54 -23.08
C HIS A 279 9.15 14.52 -23.97
N TYR A 280 9.68 15.75 -24.03
CA TYR A 280 9.10 16.76 -24.90
C TYR A 280 9.19 16.37 -26.38
N GLY A 281 8.11 16.63 -27.09
CA GLY A 281 7.92 16.46 -28.52
C GLY A 281 6.50 16.93 -28.86
N ASN A 282 6.18 17.08 -30.14
CA ASN A 282 4.87 17.61 -30.54
C ASN A 282 4.16 16.77 -31.59
N TYR A 283 4.90 15.99 -32.38
CA TYR A 283 4.38 15.24 -33.53
C TYR A 283 4.71 13.75 -33.42
N PRO A 284 4.00 12.86 -34.15
CA PRO A 284 4.18 11.41 -34.06
C PRO A 284 5.62 10.99 -34.37
N ASP A 285 6.26 11.60 -35.36
CA ASP A 285 7.67 11.37 -35.72
C ASP A 285 8.66 11.68 -34.57
N ASN A 286 8.23 12.38 -33.52
CA ASN A 286 9.06 12.65 -32.35
C ASN A 286 8.96 11.56 -31.27
N THR A 287 8.02 10.62 -31.41
CA THR A 287 7.75 9.60 -30.38
C THR A 287 8.86 8.56 -30.36
N SER A 288 9.19 7.90 -31.48
CA SER A 288 10.16 6.79 -31.48
C SER A 288 9.83 5.73 -30.41
N GLY A 289 8.55 5.43 -30.23
CA GLY A 289 8.03 4.57 -29.17
C GLY A 289 7.73 5.26 -27.83
N CYS A 290 8.18 6.50 -27.62
CA CYS A 290 8.05 7.24 -26.37
C CYS A 290 6.71 8.00 -26.26
N GLN A 291 6.43 8.51 -25.06
CA GLN A 291 5.26 9.32 -24.75
C GLN A 291 5.62 10.81 -24.73
N LEU A 292 4.81 11.62 -25.42
CA LEU A 292 5.04 13.06 -25.53
C LEU A 292 3.95 13.84 -24.80
N PRO A 293 4.28 14.60 -23.73
CA PRO A 293 3.30 15.36 -22.99
C PRO A 293 3.03 16.74 -23.60
N GLY A 294 1.78 17.18 -23.50
CA GLY A 294 1.37 18.55 -23.82
C GLY A 294 0.19 19.04 -22.98
N SER A 295 -0.04 20.35 -23.02
CA SER A 295 -1.17 21.00 -22.32
C SER A 295 -2.42 21.11 -23.19
N THR A 296 -2.26 20.95 -24.50
CA THR A 296 -3.35 20.95 -25.49
C THR A 296 -3.13 19.82 -26.47
N ARG A 297 -4.18 19.41 -27.20
CA ARG A 297 -4.05 18.45 -28.30
C ARG A 297 -4.87 18.86 -29.52
N THR A 298 -4.45 18.36 -30.67
CA THR A 298 -5.24 18.28 -31.90
C THR A 298 -4.94 16.94 -32.57
N THR A 299 -5.50 16.67 -33.75
CA THR A 299 -5.15 15.48 -34.54
C THR A 299 -3.64 15.40 -34.73
N ASP A 300 -3.06 14.24 -34.40
CA ASP A 300 -1.62 13.94 -34.53
C ASP A 300 -0.68 14.98 -33.89
N PHE A 301 -1.13 15.62 -32.79
CA PHE A 301 -0.35 16.68 -32.18
C PHE A 301 -0.70 16.94 -30.71
N VAL A 302 0.35 17.18 -29.92
CA VAL A 302 0.25 17.77 -28.58
C VAL A 302 0.97 19.11 -28.53
N GLY A 303 0.40 20.09 -27.83
CA GLY A 303 0.82 21.49 -27.83
C GLY A 303 0.80 22.14 -26.46
N GLY A 304 0.70 23.48 -26.43
CA GLY A 304 0.67 24.23 -25.18
C GLY A 304 1.98 24.18 -24.39
N ASN A 305 3.11 24.23 -25.12
CA ASN A 305 4.48 24.13 -24.61
C ASN A 305 4.83 22.77 -23.99
N SER A 306 5.07 21.77 -24.86
CA SER A 306 5.43 20.39 -24.47
C SER A 306 6.67 20.33 -23.58
N LYS A 307 7.63 21.24 -23.77
CA LYS A 307 8.81 21.35 -22.88
C LYS A 307 8.43 21.77 -21.47
N ALA A 308 7.55 22.75 -21.31
CA ALA A 308 7.06 23.14 -19.99
C ALA A 308 6.27 22.01 -19.32
N LYS A 309 5.39 21.32 -20.08
CA LYS A 309 4.61 20.19 -19.56
C LYS A 309 5.50 19.00 -19.17
N SER A 310 6.50 18.67 -19.96
CA SER A 310 7.50 17.65 -19.62
C SER A 310 8.27 18.01 -18.34
N THR A 311 8.69 19.27 -18.18
CA THR A 311 9.31 19.74 -16.92
C THR A 311 8.37 19.64 -15.73
N GLU A 312 7.09 19.97 -15.91
CA GLU A 312 6.08 19.89 -14.85
C GLU A 312 5.89 18.45 -14.35
N ILE A 313 5.78 17.49 -15.26
CA ILE A 313 5.73 16.05 -14.94
C ILE A 313 7.00 15.61 -14.21
N ASN A 314 8.18 15.97 -14.75
CA ASN A 314 9.45 15.58 -14.13
C ASN A 314 9.60 16.18 -12.73
N ASN A 315 9.18 17.42 -12.50
CA ASN A 315 9.22 18.03 -11.17
C ASN A 315 8.29 17.32 -10.20
N ALA A 316 7.09 16.94 -10.65
CA ALA A 316 6.14 16.19 -9.82
C ALA A 316 6.68 14.81 -9.43
N ILE A 317 7.31 14.08 -10.36
CA ILE A 317 7.97 12.80 -10.10
C ILE A 317 9.15 12.98 -9.15
N ASN A 318 10.05 13.92 -9.42
CA ASN A 318 11.22 14.17 -8.57
C ASN A 318 10.84 14.60 -7.15
N SER A 319 9.68 15.25 -6.97
CA SER A 319 9.20 15.63 -5.63
C SER A 319 8.78 14.43 -4.77
N ALA A 320 8.41 13.31 -5.39
CA ALA A 320 7.99 12.09 -4.74
C ALA A 320 9.08 11.00 -4.73
N GLY A 321 9.96 11.01 -5.73
CA GLY A 321 10.87 9.91 -6.04
C GLY A 321 10.32 9.05 -7.18
N TYR A 322 11.23 8.52 -8.00
CA TYR A 322 10.89 7.63 -9.12
C TYR A 322 10.31 6.31 -8.62
N GLU A 323 10.91 5.77 -7.55
CA GLU A 323 10.47 4.58 -6.84
C GLU A 323 9.07 4.71 -6.22
N ASN A 324 8.67 5.94 -5.87
CA ASN A 324 7.35 6.26 -5.32
C ASN A 324 6.40 6.84 -6.37
N THR A 325 6.71 6.67 -7.66
CA THR A 325 5.81 7.05 -8.75
C THR A 325 5.57 5.88 -9.68
N LYS A 326 4.30 5.65 -10.06
CA LYS A 326 3.93 4.64 -11.07
C LYS A 326 3.14 5.28 -12.20
N GLU A 327 3.16 4.64 -13.36
CA GLU A 327 2.28 4.98 -14.48
C GLU A 327 1.30 3.84 -14.78
N ILE A 328 0.07 4.20 -15.09
CA ILE A 328 -0.98 3.32 -15.59
C ILE A 328 -1.41 3.84 -16.95
N ILE A 329 -1.33 2.98 -17.97
CA ILE A 329 -1.86 3.24 -19.29
C ILE A 329 -3.12 2.41 -19.50
N ARG A 330 -4.20 3.07 -19.92
CA ARG A 330 -5.49 2.47 -20.21
C ARG A 330 -5.79 2.64 -21.70
N GLU A 331 -6.40 1.62 -22.29
CA GLU A 331 -7.16 1.81 -23.52
C GLU A 331 -8.49 2.50 -23.16
N ASP A 332 -9.06 3.33 -24.05
CA ASP A 332 -10.40 3.85 -23.79
C ASP A 332 -11.39 2.69 -23.71
N LYS A 333 -12.50 2.97 -23.03
CA LYS A 333 -13.65 2.07 -22.93
C LYS A 333 -13.95 1.44 -24.29
N LEU A 334 -13.96 0.10 -24.30
CA LEU A 334 -14.80 -0.66 -25.24
C LEU A 334 -16.18 -0.01 -25.22
N ASP A 335 -16.66 0.31 -26.42
CA ASP A 335 -17.93 0.98 -26.71
C ASP A 335 -19.07 0.60 -25.75
N ASP A 336 -19.90 1.60 -25.42
CA ASP A 336 -21.15 1.50 -24.63
C ASP A 336 -21.99 0.22 -24.87
#